data_AF-A0A535J1L6-F1
#
_entry.id   AF-A0A535J1L6-F1
#
_cell.length_a   1.000
_cell.length_b   1.000
_cell.length_c   1.000
_cell.angle_alpha   90.00
_cell.angle_beta   90.00
_cell.angle_gamma   90.00
#
_symmetry.space_group_name_H-M   'P 1'
#
loop_
_entity.id
_entity.type
_entity.pdbx_description
1 polymer ?
#
loop_
_entity_poly.entity_id
_entity_poly.type
_entity_poly.pdbx_seq_one_letter_code
_entity_poly.pdbx_strand_id
1 'polypeptide(L)' 'MGDRNKVAAIDGLLADLSRATIGATFNPFRDASPDDLPDAPAIRLANLRHYLEEREQAEVLAVGEAAGYQGMRWSGIAFT' A
#
# COMPACT_ATOMS: atom_id res chain seq x y z
N MET A 1 15.39 -1.19 -17.68
CA MET A 1 15.61 0.19 -17.20
C MET A 1 14.24 0.75 -16.91
N GLY A 2 13.84 0.86 -15.63
CA GLY A 2 12.49 1.27 -15.27
C GLY A 2 12.18 2.70 -15.74
N ASP A 3 10.91 2.96 -16.05
CA ASP A 3 10.42 4.28 -16.40
C ASP A 3 10.51 5.18 -15.15
N ARG A 4 11.40 6.18 -15.20
CA ARG A 4 11.61 7.11 -14.09
C ARG A 4 10.35 7.86 -13.68
N ASN A 5 9.40 8.05 -14.60
CA ASN A 5 8.11 8.66 -14.26
C ASN A 5 7.26 7.75 -13.38
N LYS A 6 7.31 6.42 -13.62
CA LYS A 6 6.57 5.44 -12.81
C LYS A 6 7.16 5.33 -11.40
N VAL A 7 8.48 5.34 -11.27
CA VAL A 7 9.14 5.33 -9.95
C VAL A 7 8.73 6.57 -9.13
N ALA A 8 8.81 7.77 -9.73
CA ALA A 8 8.38 9.00 -9.07
C ALA A 8 6.88 8.98 -8.69
N ALA A 9 6.03 8.35 -9.52
CA ALA A 9 4.62 8.17 -9.22
C ALA A 9 4.38 7.20 -8.06
N ILE A 10 5.13 6.09 -7.97
CA ILE A 10 5.07 5.16 -6.84
C ILE A 10 5.47 5.87 -5.55
N ASP A 11 6.57 6.62 -5.55
CA ASP A 11 7.04 7.36 -4.38
C ASP A 11 5.97 8.36 -3.91
N GLY A 12 5.39 9.12 -4.84
CA GLY A 12 4.30 10.05 -4.56
C GLY A 12 3.06 9.36 -3.97
N LEU A 13 2.63 8.26 -4.59
CA LEU A 13 1.48 7.47 -4.12
C LEU A 13 1.67 6.97 -2.69
N LEU A 14 2.82 6.36 -2.39
CA LEU A 14 3.11 5.82 -1.05
C LEU A 14 3.21 6.94 -0.01
N ALA A 15 3.78 8.08 -0.37
CA ALA A 15 3.84 9.25 0.48
C ALA A 15 2.44 9.80 0.79
N ASP A 16 1.55 9.88 -0.20
CA ASP A 16 0.17 10.34 0.01
C ASP A 16 -0.65 9.33 0.82
N LEU A 17 -0.52 8.04 0.52
CA LEU A 17 -1.24 6.97 1.19
C LEU A 17 -0.91 6.89 2.69
N SER A 18 0.37 7.05 3.05
CA SER A 18 0.82 7.06 4.46
C SER A 18 0.33 8.28 5.27
N ARG A 19 -0.11 9.34 4.61
CA ARG A 19 -0.65 10.56 5.26
C ARG A 19 -2.16 10.69 5.16
N ALA A 20 -2.81 9.89 4.31
CA ALA A 20 -4.23 9.99 4.04
C ALA A 20 -5.05 9.76 5.32
N THR A 21 -6.08 10.60 5.49
CA THR A 21 -7.07 10.49 6.57
C THR A 21 -8.46 10.69 6.00
N ILE A 22 -9.42 9.89 6.43
CA ILE A 22 -10.83 9.96 6.01
C ILE A 22 -11.70 9.86 7.27
N GLY A 23 -12.08 11.00 7.83
CA GLY A 23 -12.82 11.04 9.09
C GLY A 23 -12.12 10.24 10.19
N ALA A 24 -12.80 9.25 10.76
CA ALA A 24 -12.29 8.39 11.83
C ALA A 24 -11.83 7.00 11.34
N THR A 25 -11.61 6.79 10.05
CA THR A 25 -11.19 5.49 9.51
C THR A 25 -9.78 5.12 9.94
N PHE A 26 -9.55 3.83 10.17
CA PHE A 26 -8.21 3.26 10.31
C PHE A 26 -7.52 3.16 8.93
N ASN A 27 -6.33 3.75 8.80
CA ASN A 27 -5.50 3.65 7.60
C ASN A 27 -4.36 2.64 7.85
N PRO A 28 -4.36 1.46 7.20
CA PRO A 28 -3.33 0.44 7.44
C PRO A 28 -1.92 0.88 7.05
N PHE A 29 -1.76 1.91 6.22
CA PHE A 29 -0.47 2.45 5.79
C PHE A 29 0.06 3.57 6.69
N ARG A 30 -0.70 3.97 7.72
CA ARG A 30 -0.34 5.02 8.68
C ARG A 30 -0.43 4.53 10.11
N ASP A 31 -1.50 3.81 10.42
CA ASP A 31 -1.89 3.45 11.78
C ASP A 31 -1.46 2.02 12.13
N ALA A 32 -1.14 1.81 13.41
CA ALA A 32 -0.81 0.50 13.97
C ALA A 32 -1.85 0.10 15.03
N SER A 33 -2.08 -1.20 15.14
CA SER A 33 -2.95 -1.85 16.14
C SER A 33 -2.09 -2.65 17.15
N PRO A 34 -2.58 -2.94 18.37
CA PRO A 34 -1.88 -3.83 19.30
C PRO A 34 -1.59 -5.24 18.76
N ASP A 35 -2.38 -5.70 17.78
CA ASP A 35 -2.21 -6.99 17.12
C ASP A 35 -1.12 -6.97 16.02
N ASP A 36 -0.58 -5.80 15.70
CA ASP A 36 0.40 -5.64 14.64
C ASP A 36 1.83 -5.93 15.11
N LEU A 37 2.69 -6.25 14.15
CA LEU A 37 4.13 -6.22 14.37
C LEU A 37 4.61 -4.78 14.62
N PRO A 38 5.75 -4.59 15.31
CA PRO A 38 6.45 -3.31 15.33
C PRO A 38 6.66 -2.78 13.91
N ASP A 39 6.44 -1.48 13.71
CA ASP A 39 6.57 -0.79 12.42
C ASP A 39 5.68 -1.34 11.29
N ALA A 40 4.55 -1.99 11.60
CA ALA A 40 3.65 -2.56 10.59
C ALA A 40 3.24 -1.60 9.44
N PRO A 41 2.96 -0.30 9.67
CA PRO A 41 2.70 0.63 8.56
C PRO A 41 3.85 0.71 7.55
N ALA A 42 5.10 0.77 8.04
CA ALA A 42 6.28 0.81 7.19
C ALA A 42 6.47 -0.50 6.42
N ILE A 43 6.22 -1.64 7.07
CA ILE A 43 6.27 -2.97 6.43
C ILE A 43 5.24 -3.06 5.30
N ARG A 44 3.99 -2.62 5.53
CA ARG A 44 2.93 -2.64 4.50
C ARG A 44 3.24 -1.72 3.32
N LEU A 45 3.81 -0.54 3.58
CA LEU A 45 4.27 0.36 2.52
C LEU A 45 5.41 -0.27 1.70
N ALA A 46 6.36 -0.95 2.35
CA ALA A 46 7.44 -1.66 1.67
C ALA A 46 6.91 -2.82 0.81
N ASN A 47 5.94 -3.59 1.34
CA ASN A 47 5.27 -4.65 0.60
C ASN A 47 4.53 -4.11 -0.63
N LEU A 48 3.78 -3.01 -0.47
CA LEU A 48 3.07 -2.38 -1.57
C LEU A 48 4.03 -1.84 -2.63
N ARG A 49 5.13 -1.20 -2.22
CA ARG A 49 6.20 -0.77 -3.15
C ARG A 49 6.69 -1.95 -3.98
N HIS A 50 7.10 -3.02 -3.30
CA HIS A 50 7.65 -4.19 -3.96
C HIS A 50 6.64 -4.79 -4.96
N TYR A 51 5.38 -4.92 -4.55
CA TYR A 51 4.30 -5.39 -5.41
C TYR A 51 4.11 -4.54 -6.68
N LEU A 52 4.17 -3.21 -6.56
CA LEU A 52 4.03 -2.27 -7.68
C LEU A 52 5.24 -2.31 -8.61
N GLU A 53 6.46 -2.37 -8.06
CA GLU A 53 7.70 -2.44 -8.83
C GLU A 53 7.78 -3.75 -9.65
N GLU A 54 7.37 -4.89 -9.09
CA GLU A 54 7.28 -6.16 -9.83
C GLU A 54 6.31 -6.11 -11.02
N ARG A 55 5.31 -5.23 -10.96
CA ARG A 55 4.22 -5.11 -11.94
C ARG A 55 4.31 -3.84 -12.78
N GLU A 56 5.50 -3.24 -12.86
CA GLU A 56 5.72 -2.00 -13.62
C GLU A 56 5.22 -2.09 -15.08
N GLN A 57 5.33 -3.27 -15.68
CA GLN A 57 4.96 -3.54 -17.07
C GLN A 57 3.55 -4.15 -17.22
N ALA A 58 2.76 -4.21 -16.14
CA ALA A 58 1.40 -4.75 -16.21
C ALA A 58 0.50 -3.86 -17.09
N GLU A 59 -0.20 -4.48 -18.03
CA GLU A 59 -1.10 -3.80 -18.97
C GLU A 59 -2.53 -3.65 -18.43
N VAL A 60 -2.86 -4.39 -17.37
CA VAL A 60 -4.20 -4.44 -16.77
C VAL A 60 -4.09 -4.12 -15.28
N LEU A 61 -4.97 -3.21 -14.82
CA LEU A 61 -5.13 -2.88 -13.40
C LEU A 61 -6.46 -3.43 -12.89
N ALA A 62 -6.40 -4.39 -11.97
CA ALA A 62 -7.56 -4.83 -11.20
C ALA A 62 -7.77 -3.88 -10.01
N VAL A 63 -8.98 -3.34 -9.87
CA VAL A 63 -9.33 -2.39 -8.80
C VAL A 63 -10.39 -3.03 -7.91
N GLY A 64 -10.06 -3.18 -6.62
CA GLY A 64 -11.02 -3.56 -5.58
C GLY A 64 -11.72 -2.34 -4.98
N GLU A 65 -12.87 -2.55 -4.33
CA GLU A 65 -13.64 -1.50 -3.68
C GLU A 65 -12.94 -0.93 -2.44
N ALA A 66 -12.53 -1.81 -1.51
CA ALA A 66 -11.91 -1.43 -0.25
C ALA A 66 -11.04 -2.56 0.33
N ALA A 67 -10.10 -2.19 1.22
CA ALA A 67 -9.25 -3.15 1.92
C ALA A 67 -10.06 -3.98 2.94
N GLY A 68 -10.00 -5.30 2.83
CA GLY A 68 -10.59 -6.21 3.82
C GLY A 68 -9.75 -6.31 5.11
N TYR A 69 -10.43 -6.46 6.25
CA TYR A 69 -9.77 -6.50 7.57
C TYR A 69 -8.94 -7.76 7.83
N GLN A 70 -9.19 -8.86 7.12
CA GLN A 70 -8.44 -10.13 7.27
C GLN A 70 -7.32 -10.31 6.24
N GLY A 71 -7.27 -9.45 5.23
CA GLY A 71 -6.35 -9.60 4.11
C GLY A 71 -5.38 -8.45 4.02
N MET A 72 -5.62 -7.56 3.06
CA MET A 72 -4.82 -6.36 2.78
C MET A 72 -4.45 -5.52 4.01
N ARG A 73 -5.31 -5.48 5.04
CA ARG A 73 -4.98 -4.80 6.31
C ARG A 73 -3.63 -5.28 6.88
N TRP A 74 -3.31 -6.57 6.75
CA TRP A 74 -2.10 -7.15 7.30
C TRP A 74 -0.93 -7.06 6.32
N SER A 75 -1.14 -7.42 5.06
CA SER A 75 -0.09 -7.53 4.05
C SER A 75 0.31 -6.20 3.40
N GLY A 76 -0.62 -5.23 3.33
CA GLY A 76 -0.47 -4.04 2.50
C GLY A 76 -0.74 -4.27 1.01
N ILE A 77 -1.14 -5.48 0.59
CA ILE A 77 -1.35 -5.87 -0.80
C ILE A 77 -2.82 -6.24 -1.02
N ALA A 78 -3.41 -5.78 -2.13
CA ALA A 78 -4.79 -6.11 -2.47
C ALA A 78 -4.97 -7.61 -2.76
N PHE A 79 -6.11 -8.16 -2.32
CA PHE A 79 -6.54 -9.56 -2.57
C PHE A 79 -5.60 -10.66 -2.01
N THR A 80 -5.04 -10.44 -0.81
CA THR A 80 -4.34 -11.46 -0.01
C THR A 80 -5.19 -12.00 1.11
#